data_AF-A0A096CP78-F1
#
_entry.id   AF-A0A096CP78-F1
#
_cell.length_a   1.000
_cell.length_b   1.000
_cell.length_c   1.000
_cell.angle_alpha   90.00
_cell.angle_beta   90.00
_cell.angle_gamma   90.00
#
_symmetry.space_group_name_H-M   'P 1'
#
loop_
_entity.id
_entity.type
_entity.pdbx_description
1 polymer ?
#
loop_
_entity_poly.entity_id
_entity_poly.type
_entity_poly.pdbx_seq_one_letter_code
_entity_poly.pdbx_strand_id
1 'polypeptide(L)'
;GAATYTAGQYASRIAGVLAGIPAGMSATYAPLTELTAVTPRSTQEQEAAIKAGKLILIHDGVKAKIARGVNSLTTIPATGKADWSKIKIVEGMDLLTYYLRTTIQDEYVGRYANTYDNKCVLVTAIQTFLAELEGQGVLSSGESWAELDAEAQEKWMRSQGIETADMTAQEIKEYQTGSWVFVRVGGRFVDAMEDFQLSVDNL
;
A
#
# COMPACT_ATOMS: atom_id res chain seq x y z
N GLY A 1 32.93 7.24 -14.74
CA GLY A 1 33.21 5.89 -14.21
C GLY A 1 33.86 5.02 -15.27
N ALA A 2 34.47 3.90 -14.88
CA ALA A 2 35.13 2.97 -15.80
C ALA A 2 34.16 2.04 -16.57
N ALA A 3 32.90 1.94 -16.13
CA ALA A 3 31.86 1.12 -16.75
C ALA A 3 30.53 1.89 -16.85
N THR A 4 29.75 1.57 -17.88
CA THR A 4 28.40 2.10 -18.11
C THR A 4 27.41 0.95 -18.15
N TYR A 5 26.34 1.06 -17.38
CA TYR A 5 25.28 0.06 -17.32
C TYR A 5 24.03 0.59 -18.01
N THR A 6 23.37 -0.27 -18.78
CA THR A 6 22.03 0.02 -19.31
C THR A 6 21.00 -0.01 -18.19
N ALA A 7 19.81 0.57 -18.43
CA ALA A 7 18.70 0.52 -17.47
C ALA A 7 18.34 -0.92 -17.07
N GLY A 8 18.33 -1.86 -18.02
CA GLY A 8 18.05 -3.26 -17.76
C GLY A 8 19.11 -3.93 -16.87
N GLN A 9 20.39 -3.64 -17.12
CA GLN A 9 21.49 -4.16 -16.29
C GLN A 9 21.47 -3.57 -14.87
N TYR A 10 20.98 -2.34 -14.71
CA TYR A 10 20.88 -1.67 -13.42
C TYR A 10 19.60 -2.00 -12.64
N ALA A 11 18.63 -2.70 -13.26
CA ALA A 11 17.33 -2.97 -12.66
C ALA A 11 17.43 -3.80 -11.37
N SER A 12 18.34 -4.77 -11.30
CA SER A 12 18.59 -5.56 -10.09
C SER A 12 19.02 -4.70 -8.89
N ARG A 13 19.86 -3.68 -9.16
CA ARG A 13 20.28 -2.71 -8.14
C ARG A 13 19.11 -1.87 -7.66
N ILE A 14 18.25 -1.40 -8.57
CA ILE A 14 17.02 -0.66 -8.21
C ILE A 14 16.08 -1.52 -7.37
N ALA A 15 15.87 -2.78 -7.72
CA ALA A 15 15.07 -3.70 -6.91
C ALA A 15 15.63 -3.83 -5.49
N GLY A 16 16.96 -3.96 -5.35
CA GLY A 16 17.61 -3.98 -4.04
C GLY A 16 17.52 -2.66 -3.26
N VAL A 17 17.51 -1.50 -3.95
CA VAL A 17 17.22 -0.21 -3.28
C VAL A 17 15.81 -0.22 -2.74
N LEU A 18 14.82 -0.51 -3.57
CA LEU A 18 13.41 -0.46 -3.21
C LEU A 18 13.10 -1.40 -2.04
N ALA A 19 13.62 -2.63 -2.07
CA ALA A 19 13.46 -3.59 -0.98
C ALA A 19 14.12 -3.16 0.35
N GLY A 20 15.06 -2.22 0.31
CA GLY A 20 15.73 -1.68 1.49
C GLY A 20 15.14 -0.35 2.00
N ILE A 21 14.16 0.23 1.31
CA ILE A 21 13.46 1.42 1.78
C ILE A 21 12.41 0.98 2.81
N PRO A 22 12.37 1.55 4.03
CA PRO A 22 11.29 1.27 4.97
C PRO A 22 9.93 1.68 4.38
N ALA A 23 8.87 0.90 4.61
CA ALA A 23 7.52 1.18 4.08
C ALA A 23 6.96 2.57 4.47
N GLY A 24 7.44 3.13 5.58
CA GLY A 24 7.16 4.50 6.02
C GLY A 24 7.77 5.60 5.13
N MET A 25 8.67 5.27 4.19
CA MET A 25 9.43 6.22 3.38
C MET A 25 9.22 6.03 1.88
N SER A 26 9.46 7.07 1.09
CA SER A 26 9.49 6.97 -0.38
C SER A 26 10.92 6.77 -0.86
N ALA A 27 11.05 6.08 -2.01
CA ALA A 27 12.31 5.97 -2.73
C ALA A 27 12.71 7.27 -3.47
N THR A 28 11.84 8.30 -3.49
CA THR A 28 12.16 9.61 -4.08
C THR A 28 13.41 10.20 -3.45
N TYR A 29 14.37 10.58 -4.30
CA TYR A 29 15.69 11.06 -3.91
C TYR A 29 16.56 10.11 -3.09
N ALA A 30 16.23 8.81 -3.04
CA ALA A 30 17.13 7.80 -2.50
C ALA A 30 18.48 7.84 -3.24
N PRO A 31 19.60 8.01 -2.51
CA PRO A 31 20.91 8.21 -3.13
C PRO A 31 21.48 6.90 -3.69
N LEU A 32 22.21 7.02 -4.79
CA LEU A 32 22.95 5.96 -5.47
C LEU A 32 24.42 6.37 -5.51
N THR A 33 25.09 6.28 -4.36
CA THR A 33 26.46 6.80 -4.17
C THR A 33 27.51 6.08 -5.00
N GLU A 34 27.19 4.88 -5.49
CA GLU A 34 28.01 4.11 -6.40
C GLU A 34 28.06 4.68 -7.84
N LEU A 35 27.12 5.56 -8.21
CA LEU A 35 27.03 6.13 -9.55
C LEU A 35 27.71 7.50 -9.63
N THR A 36 28.66 7.63 -10.56
CA THR A 36 29.35 8.91 -10.82
C THR A 36 28.60 9.82 -11.80
N ALA A 37 27.68 9.27 -12.59
CA ALA A 37 26.90 9.99 -13.59
C ALA A 37 25.66 9.18 -13.99
N VAL A 38 24.65 9.85 -14.55
CA VAL A 38 23.44 9.24 -15.11
C VAL A 38 23.13 9.88 -16.45
N THR A 39 22.22 9.31 -17.24
CA THR A 39 21.76 9.91 -18.50
C THR A 39 21.23 11.33 -18.24
N PRO A 40 21.86 12.37 -18.82
CA PRO A 40 21.42 13.74 -18.64
C PRO A 40 20.00 13.94 -19.17
N ARG A 41 19.19 14.71 -18.46
CA ARG A 41 17.84 15.11 -18.84
C ARG A 41 17.58 16.53 -18.37
N SER A 42 16.94 17.35 -19.21
CA SER A 42 16.38 18.63 -18.77
C SER A 42 15.27 18.41 -17.73
N THR A 43 14.89 19.46 -17.01
CA THR A 43 13.77 19.40 -16.07
C THR A 43 12.48 18.96 -16.77
N GLN A 44 12.20 19.48 -17.98
CA GLN A 44 11.00 19.07 -18.72
C GLN A 44 11.04 17.60 -19.14
N GLU A 45 12.21 17.08 -19.53
CA GLU A 45 12.37 15.66 -19.87
C GLU A 45 12.18 14.75 -18.65
N GLN A 46 12.61 15.21 -17.47
CA GLN A 46 12.40 14.49 -16.21
C GLN A 46 10.91 14.42 -15.85
N GLU A 47 10.23 15.57 -15.86
CA GLU A 47 8.79 15.67 -15.58
C GLU A 47 7.95 14.81 -16.54
N ALA A 48 8.25 14.89 -17.85
CA ALA A 48 7.57 14.10 -18.86
C ALA A 48 7.78 12.59 -18.66
N ALA A 49 8.99 12.17 -18.30
CA ALA A 49 9.28 10.76 -18.03
C ALA A 49 8.55 10.25 -16.77
N ILE A 50 8.54 11.04 -15.69
CA ILE A 50 7.84 10.69 -14.45
C ILE A 50 6.33 10.58 -14.71
N LYS A 51 5.74 11.55 -15.42
CA LYS A 51 4.32 11.51 -15.81
C LYS A 51 3.97 10.32 -16.71
N ALA A 52 4.95 9.83 -17.48
CA ALA A 52 4.82 8.63 -18.29
C ALA A 52 5.10 7.32 -17.51
N GLY A 53 5.13 7.36 -16.17
CA GLY A 53 5.32 6.18 -15.33
C GLY A 53 6.73 5.59 -15.37
N LYS A 54 7.74 6.42 -15.63
CA LYS A 54 9.14 5.98 -15.70
C LYS A 54 9.89 6.38 -14.43
N LEU A 55 10.40 5.37 -13.72
CA LEU A 55 11.43 5.59 -12.71
C LEU A 55 12.74 5.95 -13.42
N ILE A 56 13.21 7.17 -13.18
CA ILE A 56 14.45 7.68 -13.75
C ILE A 56 15.44 8.08 -12.66
N LEU A 57 16.71 8.12 -13.03
CA LEU A 57 17.78 8.63 -12.18
C LEU A 57 18.18 10.03 -12.62
N ILE A 58 18.53 10.86 -11.65
CA ILE A 58 19.03 12.22 -11.83
C ILE A 58 20.35 12.39 -11.06
N HIS A 59 21.15 13.38 -11.45
CA HIS A 59 22.36 13.77 -10.73
C HIS A 59 22.22 15.23 -10.30
N ASP A 60 22.34 15.53 -9.02
CA ASP A 60 22.11 16.89 -8.47
C ASP A 60 23.36 17.77 -8.40
N GLY A 61 24.45 17.32 -9.03
CA GLY A 61 25.75 17.96 -8.99
C GLY A 61 26.66 17.41 -7.89
N VAL A 62 26.10 16.71 -6.90
CA VAL A 62 26.85 16.05 -5.83
C VAL A 62 26.73 14.53 -5.94
N LYS A 63 25.53 14.01 -6.19
CA LYS A 63 25.25 12.57 -6.23
C LYS A 63 24.15 12.20 -7.22
N ALA A 64 24.20 10.95 -7.68
CA ALA A 64 23.08 10.32 -8.37
C ALA A 64 21.99 9.91 -7.36
N LYS A 65 20.73 9.99 -7.78
CA LYS A 65 19.57 9.61 -6.96
C LYS A 65 18.36 9.26 -7.83
N ILE A 66 17.39 8.55 -7.26
CA ILE A 66 16.07 8.34 -7.88
C ILE A 66 15.34 9.67 -7.97
N ALA A 67 14.78 10.02 -9.13
CA ALA A 67 14.07 11.29 -9.30
C ALA A 67 12.71 11.31 -8.59
N ARG A 68 11.92 10.25 -8.78
CA ARG A 68 10.65 10.03 -8.10
C ARG A 68 10.31 8.54 -8.03
N GLY A 69 9.77 8.10 -6.90
CA GLY A 69 9.34 6.71 -6.66
C GLY A 69 7.99 6.39 -7.31
N VAL A 70 7.93 6.39 -8.65
CA VAL A 70 6.72 6.04 -9.41
C VAL A 70 6.82 4.66 -10.06
N ASN A 71 5.69 3.99 -10.21
CA ASN A 71 5.52 2.79 -11.01
C ASN A 71 5.02 3.13 -12.43
N SER A 72 4.74 2.12 -13.24
CA SER A 72 4.33 2.27 -14.64
C SER A 72 2.84 2.60 -14.84
N LEU A 73 2.06 2.83 -13.78
CA LEU A 73 0.64 3.14 -13.89
C LEU A 73 0.45 4.57 -14.40
N THR A 74 0.00 4.69 -15.66
CA THR A 74 -0.29 5.99 -16.29
C THR A 74 -1.79 6.28 -16.43
N THR A 75 -2.63 5.25 -16.39
CA THR A 75 -4.08 5.35 -16.56
C THR A 75 -4.77 4.88 -15.28
N ILE A 76 -5.32 5.85 -14.53
CA ILE A 76 -6.01 5.55 -13.27
C ILE A 76 -7.40 4.96 -13.59
N PRO A 77 -7.74 3.78 -13.03
CA PRO A 77 -9.09 3.21 -13.17
C PRO A 77 -10.16 4.14 -12.61
N ALA A 78 -11.42 3.98 -13.04
CA ALA A 78 -12.54 4.82 -12.57
C ALA A 78 -12.74 4.78 -11.03
N THR A 79 -12.40 3.65 -10.40
CA THR A 79 -12.44 3.46 -8.94
C THR A 79 -11.07 3.62 -8.28
N GLY A 80 -10.04 4.01 -9.03
CA GLY A 80 -8.67 4.13 -8.58
C GLY A 80 -8.32 5.50 -8.03
N LYS A 81 -7.12 5.61 -7.46
CA LYS A 81 -6.56 6.87 -6.94
C LYS A 81 -5.24 7.16 -7.65
N ALA A 82 -4.95 8.45 -7.87
CA ALA A 82 -3.69 8.88 -8.50
C ALA A 82 -2.46 8.37 -7.74
N ASP A 83 -2.58 8.29 -6.40
CA ASP A 83 -1.55 7.81 -5.48
C ASP A 83 -1.10 6.37 -5.76
N TRP A 84 -1.91 5.57 -6.47
CA TRP A 84 -1.53 4.21 -6.89
C TRP A 84 -0.37 4.17 -7.89
N SER A 85 0.00 5.31 -8.48
CA SER A 85 1.21 5.43 -9.28
C SER A 85 2.49 5.50 -8.44
N LYS A 86 2.38 5.67 -7.12
CA LYS A 86 3.53 5.79 -6.21
C LYS A 86 3.91 4.44 -5.63
N ILE A 87 5.20 4.11 -5.69
CA ILE A 87 5.73 2.82 -5.19
C ILE A 87 5.42 2.64 -3.71
N LYS A 88 5.66 3.66 -2.87
CA LYS A 88 5.38 3.63 -1.43
C LYS A 88 3.94 3.24 -1.12
N ILE A 89 2.98 3.77 -1.87
CA ILE A 89 1.55 3.52 -1.65
C ILE A 89 1.22 2.07 -2.00
N VAL A 90 1.71 1.59 -3.14
CA VAL A 90 1.49 0.20 -3.56
C VAL A 90 2.18 -0.78 -2.62
N GLU A 91 3.38 -0.46 -2.13
CA GLU A 91 4.08 -1.29 -1.14
C GLU A 91 3.29 -1.42 0.16
N GLY A 92 2.69 -0.33 0.64
CA GLY A 92 1.77 -0.38 1.79
C GLY A 92 0.54 -1.25 1.52
N MET A 93 -0.04 -1.17 0.31
CA MET A 93 -1.17 -2.02 -0.11
C MET A 93 -0.79 -3.50 -0.16
N ASP A 94 0.40 -3.80 -0.68
CA ASP A 94 0.93 -5.16 -0.79
C ASP A 94 1.24 -5.72 0.60
N LEU A 95 1.82 -4.93 1.51
CA LEU A 95 2.08 -5.33 2.89
C LEU A 95 0.77 -5.69 3.62
N LEU A 96 -0.26 -4.85 3.49
CA LEU A 96 -1.57 -5.12 4.06
C LEU A 96 -2.19 -6.40 3.47
N THR A 97 -2.20 -6.52 2.14
CA THR A 97 -2.82 -7.65 1.45
C THR A 97 -2.08 -8.96 1.73
N TYR A 98 -0.75 -8.91 1.82
CA TYR A 98 0.10 -10.05 2.17
C TYR A 98 -0.24 -10.55 3.57
N TYR A 99 -0.19 -9.67 4.59
CA TYR A 99 -0.53 -10.03 5.96
C TYR A 99 -1.94 -10.63 6.06
N LEU A 100 -2.94 -9.99 5.45
CA LEU A 100 -4.31 -10.49 5.47
C LEU A 100 -4.41 -11.89 4.85
N ARG A 101 -3.73 -12.17 3.73
CA ARG A 101 -3.78 -13.50 3.12
C ARG A 101 -3.03 -14.54 3.96
N THR A 102 -1.79 -14.28 4.33
CA THR A 102 -0.92 -15.27 4.97
C THR A 102 -1.38 -15.55 6.40
N THR A 103 -1.65 -14.52 7.19
CA THR A 103 -2.05 -14.70 8.60
C THR A 103 -3.41 -15.39 8.69
N ILE A 104 -4.39 -14.99 7.87
CA ILE A 104 -5.70 -15.67 7.84
C ILE A 104 -5.52 -17.13 7.45
N GLN A 105 -4.76 -17.41 6.39
CA GLN A 105 -4.54 -18.76 5.89
C GLN A 105 -3.82 -19.66 6.91
N ASP A 106 -2.76 -19.17 7.53
CA ASP A 106 -1.87 -19.99 8.36
C ASP A 106 -2.36 -20.10 9.82
N GLU A 107 -3.05 -19.08 10.33
CA GLU A 107 -3.46 -19.01 11.73
C GLU A 107 -4.93 -19.29 11.98
N TYR A 108 -5.82 -18.97 11.03
CA TYR A 108 -7.27 -19.02 11.27
C TYR A 108 -8.00 -20.10 10.48
N VAL A 109 -7.71 -20.24 9.19
CA VAL A 109 -8.41 -21.18 8.30
C VAL A 109 -8.30 -22.61 8.84
N GLY A 110 -9.45 -23.21 9.16
CA GLY A 110 -9.56 -24.58 9.67
C GLY A 110 -9.08 -24.80 11.11
N ARG A 111 -8.49 -23.78 11.77
CA ARG A 111 -7.93 -23.88 13.12
C ARG A 111 -8.90 -23.42 14.21
N TYR A 112 -9.77 -22.47 13.88
CA TYR A 112 -10.79 -21.94 14.79
C TYR A 112 -12.20 -22.35 14.33
N ALA A 113 -13.08 -22.65 15.28
CA ALA A 113 -14.50 -22.82 14.99
C ALA A 113 -15.09 -21.48 14.50
N ASN A 114 -16.00 -21.51 13.52
CA ASN A 114 -16.60 -20.30 12.94
C ASN A 114 -17.71 -19.67 13.82
N THR A 115 -17.40 -19.45 15.09
CA THR A 115 -18.28 -18.74 16.04
C THR A 115 -18.10 -17.24 15.90
N TYR A 116 -19.11 -16.46 16.26
CA TYR A 116 -19.03 -15.01 16.28
C TYR A 116 -17.83 -14.51 17.12
N ASP A 117 -17.61 -15.09 18.30
CA ASP A 117 -16.49 -14.73 19.16
C ASP A 117 -15.13 -14.94 18.48
N ASN A 118 -14.93 -16.06 17.77
CA ASN A 118 -13.69 -16.30 17.04
C ASN A 118 -13.52 -15.38 15.83
N LYS A 119 -14.62 -15.01 15.16
CA LYS A 119 -14.60 -13.98 14.11
C LYS A 119 -14.16 -12.62 14.70
N CYS A 120 -14.63 -12.27 15.91
CA CYS A 120 -14.19 -11.08 16.63
C CYS A 120 -12.70 -11.14 16.98
N VAL A 121 -12.17 -12.29 17.41
CA VAL A 121 -10.73 -12.47 17.66
C VAL A 121 -9.91 -12.19 16.39
N LEU A 122 -10.34 -12.69 15.22
CA LEU A 122 -9.69 -12.38 13.95
C LEU A 122 -9.71 -10.87 13.65
N VAL A 123 -10.87 -10.23 13.79
CA VAL A 123 -11.01 -8.78 13.58
C VAL A 123 -10.07 -8.01 14.50
N THR A 124 -9.98 -8.37 15.77
CA THR A 124 -9.06 -7.74 16.72
C THR A 124 -7.59 -7.89 16.30
N ALA A 125 -7.18 -9.07 15.84
CA ALA A 125 -5.81 -9.28 15.36
C ALA A 125 -5.49 -8.40 14.14
N ILE A 126 -6.43 -8.28 13.20
CA ILE A 126 -6.29 -7.38 12.05
C ILE A 126 -6.18 -5.93 12.51
N GLN A 127 -7.01 -5.50 13.48
CA GLN A 127 -6.93 -4.14 14.04
C GLN A 127 -5.58 -3.86 14.70
N THR A 128 -5.01 -4.84 15.42
CA THR A 128 -3.66 -4.71 16.00
C THR A 128 -2.61 -4.48 14.92
N PHE A 129 -2.64 -5.26 13.83
CA PHE A 129 -1.72 -5.08 12.72
C PHE A 129 -1.89 -3.72 12.02
N LEU A 130 -3.13 -3.27 11.81
CA LEU A 130 -3.39 -1.95 11.24
C LEU A 130 -2.80 -0.83 12.12
N ALA A 131 -2.92 -0.94 13.44
CA ALA A 131 -2.31 0.01 14.38
C ALA A 131 -0.77 -0.01 14.32
N GLU A 132 -0.14 -1.16 14.06
CA GLU A 132 1.31 -1.23 13.81
C GLU A 132 1.70 -0.47 12.53
N LEU A 133 0.91 -0.60 11.46
CA LEU A 133 1.12 0.16 10.22
C LEU A 133 0.94 1.67 10.40
N GLU A 134 0.01 2.08 11.25
CA GLU A 134 -0.12 3.49 11.67
C GLU A 134 1.13 3.97 12.40
N GLY A 135 1.63 3.19 13.35
CA GLY A 135 2.86 3.50 14.09
C GLY A 135 4.11 3.59 13.20
N GLN A 136 4.12 2.89 12.06
CA GLN A 136 5.20 2.93 11.06
C GLN A 136 5.05 4.05 10.03
N GLY A 137 3.96 4.84 10.07
CA GLY A 137 3.68 5.88 9.08
C GLY A 137 3.33 5.33 7.69
N VAL A 138 2.82 4.09 7.63
CA VAL A 138 2.25 3.49 6.41
C VAL A 138 0.78 3.90 6.28
N LEU A 139 0.04 3.88 7.38
CA LEU A 139 -1.35 4.35 7.48
C LEU A 139 -1.47 5.63 8.30
N SER A 140 -2.51 6.41 8.03
CA SER A 140 -2.85 7.60 8.82
C SER A 140 -3.29 7.16 10.20
N SER A 141 -2.68 7.74 11.24
CA SER A 141 -3.01 7.41 12.62
C SER A 141 -4.48 7.72 12.94
N GLY A 142 -5.17 6.73 13.51
CA GLY A 142 -6.58 6.83 13.91
C GLY A 142 -7.59 6.74 12.76
N GLU A 143 -7.16 6.49 11.52
CA GLU A 143 -8.06 6.34 10.37
C GLU A 143 -8.27 4.87 9.95
N SER A 144 -7.46 3.93 10.44
CA SER A 144 -7.59 2.51 10.08
C SER A 144 -8.70 1.80 10.86
N TRP A 145 -9.31 0.80 10.24
CA TRP A 145 -10.37 0.00 10.85
C TRP A 145 -10.47 -1.39 10.21
N ALA A 146 -10.99 -2.34 10.97
CA ALA A 146 -11.40 -3.66 10.51
C ALA A 146 -12.66 -4.10 11.25
N GLU A 147 -13.55 -4.80 10.55
CA GLU A 147 -14.80 -5.31 11.13
C GLU A 147 -15.40 -6.45 10.28
N LEU A 148 -16.41 -7.11 10.84
CA LEU A 148 -17.23 -8.07 10.09
C LEU A 148 -18.06 -7.34 9.04
N ASP A 149 -17.98 -7.83 7.80
CA ASP A 149 -18.69 -7.28 6.67
C ASP A 149 -20.14 -7.75 6.65
N ALA A 150 -21.00 -7.00 7.36
CA ALA A 150 -22.42 -7.30 7.44
C ALA A 150 -23.10 -7.25 6.06
N GLU A 151 -22.69 -6.34 5.17
CA GLU A 151 -23.27 -6.22 3.82
C GLU A 151 -22.93 -7.44 2.97
N ALA A 152 -21.66 -7.87 2.97
CA ALA A 152 -21.25 -9.08 2.25
C ALA A 152 -21.87 -10.35 2.85
N GLN A 153 -21.95 -10.43 4.18
CA GLN A 153 -22.58 -11.56 4.88
C GLN A 153 -24.08 -11.62 4.58
N GLU A 154 -24.80 -10.50 4.63
CA GLU A 154 -26.23 -10.45 4.28
C GLU A 154 -26.45 -10.89 2.83
N LYS A 155 -25.63 -10.40 1.89
CA LYS A 155 -25.70 -10.81 0.48
C LYS A 155 -25.50 -12.32 0.32
N TRP A 156 -24.55 -12.90 1.07
CA TRP A 156 -24.35 -14.35 1.09
C TRP A 156 -25.58 -15.07 1.68
N MET A 157 -26.12 -14.61 2.80
CA MET A 157 -27.31 -15.20 3.43
C MET A 157 -28.51 -15.22 2.48
N ARG A 158 -28.80 -14.09 1.81
CA ARG A 158 -29.85 -13.99 0.79
C ARG A 158 -29.61 -14.95 -0.37
N SER A 159 -28.35 -15.15 -0.77
CA SER A 159 -28.00 -16.14 -1.82
C SER A 159 -28.27 -17.60 -1.40
N GLN A 160 -28.32 -17.87 -0.10
CA GLN A 160 -28.69 -19.18 0.47
C GLN A 160 -30.20 -19.30 0.73
N GLY A 161 -31.01 -18.29 0.39
CA GLY A 161 -32.46 -18.29 0.61
C GLY A 161 -32.90 -17.91 2.03
N ILE A 162 -32.01 -17.31 2.82
CA ILE A 162 -32.33 -16.82 4.17
C ILE A 162 -32.96 -15.43 4.06
N GLU A 163 -34.11 -15.21 4.71
CA GLU A 163 -34.74 -13.90 4.81
C GLU A 163 -34.02 -13.06 5.86
N THR A 164 -33.68 -11.82 5.51
CA THR A 164 -32.87 -10.92 6.35
C THR A 164 -33.53 -9.56 6.55
N ALA A 165 -34.71 -9.30 5.96
CA ALA A 165 -35.38 -8.00 6.04
C ALA A 165 -35.66 -7.53 7.48
N ASP A 166 -35.95 -8.46 8.39
CA ASP A 166 -36.26 -8.16 9.79
C ASP A 166 -35.03 -8.30 10.72
N MET A 167 -33.85 -8.61 10.18
CA MET A 167 -32.64 -8.79 10.97
C MET A 167 -31.88 -7.47 11.18
N THR A 168 -31.45 -7.25 12.40
CA THR A 168 -30.50 -6.18 12.74
C THR A 168 -29.09 -6.51 12.22
N ALA A 169 -28.24 -5.48 12.10
CA ALA A 169 -26.84 -5.67 11.71
C ALA A 169 -26.08 -6.60 12.67
N GLN A 170 -26.44 -6.61 13.97
CA GLN A 170 -25.83 -7.50 14.95
C GLN A 170 -26.25 -8.96 14.72
N GLU A 171 -27.54 -9.21 14.50
CA GLU A 171 -28.05 -10.55 14.18
C GLU A 171 -27.46 -11.08 12.87
N ILE A 172 -27.27 -10.20 11.88
CA ILE A 172 -26.58 -10.56 10.64
C ILE A 172 -25.15 -11.00 10.95
N LYS A 173 -24.37 -10.23 11.74
CA LYS A 173 -22.98 -10.55 12.07
C LYS A 173 -22.84 -11.85 12.87
N GLU A 174 -23.76 -12.11 13.80
CA GLU A 174 -23.79 -13.31 14.64
C GLU A 174 -24.27 -14.58 13.91
N TYR A 175 -24.91 -14.41 12.76
CA TYR A 175 -25.45 -15.52 11.98
C TYR A 175 -24.38 -16.56 11.61
N GLN A 176 -24.75 -17.84 11.67
CA GLN A 176 -23.87 -18.94 11.32
C GLN A 176 -23.72 -19.07 9.81
N THR A 177 -22.49 -18.88 9.33
CA THR A 177 -22.15 -18.82 7.90
C THR A 177 -21.41 -20.07 7.40
N GLY A 178 -21.58 -21.20 8.07
CA GLY A 178 -20.86 -22.44 7.75
C GLY A 178 -19.35 -22.24 7.92
N SER A 179 -18.59 -22.33 6.83
CA SER A 179 -17.14 -22.05 6.81
C SER A 179 -16.77 -20.65 6.32
N TRP A 180 -17.75 -19.83 5.91
CA TRP A 180 -17.49 -18.51 5.36
C TRP A 180 -17.25 -17.49 6.48
N VAL A 181 -16.27 -16.62 6.30
CA VAL A 181 -15.98 -15.48 7.18
C VAL A 181 -15.88 -14.24 6.29
N PHE A 182 -16.66 -13.21 6.60
CA PHE A 182 -16.72 -11.97 5.84
C PHE A 182 -16.14 -10.85 6.69
N VAL A 183 -15.00 -10.30 6.25
CA VAL A 183 -14.29 -9.22 6.93
C VAL A 183 -14.00 -8.14 5.91
N ARG A 184 -14.18 -6.88 6.32
CA ARG A 184 -13.73 -5.72 5.56
C ARG A 184 -12.81 -4.88 6.40
N VAL A 185 -11.84 -4.26 5.73
CA VAL A 185 -10.84 -3.38 6.32
C VAL A 185 -10.79 -2.07 5.55
N GLY A 186 -10.38 -1.01 6.22
CA GLY A 186 -10.16 0.27 5.58
C GLY A 186 -9.16 1.12 6.34
N GLY A 187 -8.84 2.25 5.72
CA GLY A 187 -7.87 3.20 6.22
C GLY A 187 -7.36 4.09 5.10
N ARG A 188 -6.37 4.92 5.43
CA ARG A 188 -5.74 5.83 4.49
C ARG A 188 -4.24 5.61 4.49
N PHE A 189 -3.69 5.26 3.33
CA PHE A 189 -2.24 5.22 3.14
C PHE A 189 -1.68 6.64 3.20
N VAL A 190 -0.61 6.80 3.97
CA VAL A 190 0.11 8.08 4.08
C VAL A 190 1.11 8.14 2.94
N ASP A 191 1.12 9.26 2.24
CA ASP A 191 2.10 9.53 1.21
C ASP A 191 3.35 10.20 1.79
N ALA A 192 4.46 10.17 1.05
CA ALA A 192 5.65 10.89 1.44
C ALA A 192 5.56 12.38 1.08
N MET A 193 6.25 13.23 1.86
CA MET A 193 6.46 14.64 1.52
C MET A 193 7.45 14.75 0.36
N GLU A 194 6.96 14.72 -0.87
CA GLU A 194 7.79 14.72 -2.09
C GLU A 194 7.87 16.08 -2.78
N ASP A 195 6.93 16.98 -2.48
CA ASP A 195 6.80 18.30 -3.09
C ASP A 195 6.80 19.36 -1.97
N PHE A 196 7.60 20.42 -2.15
CA PHE A 196 7.78 21.48 -1.16
C PHE A 196 7.61 22.84 -1.83
N GLN A 197 6.82 23.70 -1.19
CA GLN A 197 6.79 25.13 -1.46
C GLN A 197 7.14 25.84 -0.16
N LEU A 198 8.26 26.56 -0.17
CA LEU A 198 8.72 27.33 0.98
C LEU A 198 8.50 28.82 0.69
N SER A 199 7.78 29.50 1.58
CA SER A 199 7.70 30.95 1.63
C SER A 199 8.44 31.43 2.88
N VAL A 200 9.21 32.50 2.76
CA VAL A 200 9.96 33.09 3.87
C VAL A 200 9.60 34.57 3.94
N ASP A 201 9.06 35.01 5.07
CA ASP A 201 8.66 36.40 5.32
C ASP A 201 9.58 37.05 6.36
N ASN A 202 10.08 38.27 6.06
CA ASN A 202 10.87 39.15 6.94
C ASN A 202 12.02 38.48 7.73
N LEU A 203 13.09 38.07 7.04
CA LEU A 203 14.40 37.76 7.64
C LEU A 203 15.16 39.02 8.07
#